data_AF-A0A699TKX9-F1
#
_entry.id   AF-A0A699TKX9-F1
#
_cell.length_a   1.000
_cell.length_b   1.000
_cell.length_c   1.000
_cell.angle_alpha   90.00
_cell.angle_beta   90.00
_cell.angle_gamma   90.00
#
_symmetry.space_group_name_H-M   'P 1'
#
loop_
_entity.id
_entity.type
_entity.pdbx_description
1 polymer ?
#
loop_
_entity_poly.entity_id
_entity_poly.type
_entity_poly.pdbx_seq_one_letter_code
_entity_poly.pdbx_strand_id
1 'polypeptide(L)' 'MDECLALADLGASINLMPLFVWEGLSLSELTSTCMTLELTDRLVSKPIGIAKDISVKVGVFHFPADFVVVDF' A
#
# COMPACT_ATOMS: atom_id res chain seq x y z
N MET A 1 -7.92 8.91 -14.14
CA MET A 1 -7.67 7.64 -13.44
C MET A 1 -6.17 7.60 -13.31
N ASP A 2 -5.66 7.79 -12.11
CA ASP A 2 -4.22 7.79 -11.89
C ASP A 2 -3.71 6.37 -12.12
N GLU A 3 -2.72 6.26 -13.00
CA GLU A 3 -2.09 4.99 -13.36
C GLU A 3 -0.78 4.87 -12.61
N CYS A 4 -0.55 3.72 -11.98
CA CYS A 4 0.70 3.41 -11.32
C CYS A 4 1.23 2.05 -11.81
N LEU A 5 2.56 1.92 -11.83
CA LEU A 5 3.20 0.63 -12.02
C LEU A 5 3.26 -0.07 -10.67
N ALA A 6 2.79 -1.31 -10.62
CA ALA A 6 2.82 -2.14 -9.42
C ALA A 6 3.78 -3.32 -9.62
N LEU A 7 4.54 -3.64 -8.56
CA LEU A 7 5.36 -4.85 -8.51
C LEU A 7 4.48 -6.01 -8.01
N ALA A 8 4.36 -7.07 -8.81
CA ALA A 8 3.73 -8.31 -8.40
C ALA A 8 4.76 -9.24 -7.75
N ASP A 9 4.93 -9.11 -6.43
CA ASP A 9 5.84 -9.94 -5.65
C ASP A 9 5.07 -11.08 -4.95
N LEU A 10 5.27 -12.31 -5.42
CA LEU A 10 4.66 -13.50 -4.82
C LEU A 10 5.29 -13.91 -3.48
N GLY A 11 6.48 -13.38 -3.15
CA GLY A 11 7.13 -13.56 -1.85
C GLY A 11 6.64 -12.58 -0.78
N ALA A 12 5.96 -11.51 -1.19
CA ALA A 12 5.39 -10.53 -0.26
C ALA A 12 4.08 -11.06 0.35
N SER A 13 3.97 -10.98 1.67
CA SER A 13 2.77 -11.39 2.41
C SER A 13 1.71 -10.27 2.52
N ILE A 14 2.07 -9.03 2.16
CA ILE A 14 1.24 -7.84 2.26
C ILE A 14 1.44 -6.96 1.02
N ASN A 15 0.43 -6.14 0.68
CA ASN A 15 0.58 -5.10 -0.33
C ASN A 15 1.13 -3.83 0.32
N LEU A 16 2.16 -3.23 -0.29
CA LEU A 16 2.72 -1.95 0.14
C LEU A 16 2.30 -0.84 -0.83
N MET A 17 2.09 0.36 -0.30
CA MET A 17 1.89 1.57 -1.09
C MET A 17 2.77 2.69 -0.51
N PRO A 18 3.63 3.34 -1.32
CA PRO A 18 4.36 4.51 -0.87
C PRO A 18 3.42 5.67 -0.51
N LEU A 19 3.75 6.45 0.53
CA LEU A 19 2.95 7.59 0.97
C LEU A 19 2.67 8.59 -0.15
N PHE A 20 3.67 8.90 -0.99
CA PHE A 20 3.48 9.84 -2.10
C PHE A 20 2.41 9.37 -3.12
N VAL A 21 2.28 8.05 -3.33
CA VAL A 21 1.25 7.48 -4.22
C VAL A 21 -0.11 7.68 -3.57
N TRP A 22 -0.21 7.37 -2.28
CA TRP A 22 -1.45 7.55 -1.52
C TRP A 22 -1.93 9.01 -1.51
N GLU A 23 -1.03 9.95 -1.23
CA GLU A 23 -1.32 11.39 -1.24
C GLU A 23 -1.80 11.87 -2.61
N GLY A 24 -1.24 11.33 -3.70
CA GLY A 24 -1.66 11.62 -5.06
C GLY A 24 -3.08 11.18 -5.40
N LEU A 25 -3.59 10.13 -4.75
CA LEU A 25 -4.93 9.59 -5.02
C LEU A 25 -6.06 10.42 -4.40
N SER A 26 -5.75 11.38 -3.51
CA SER A 26 -6.74 12.24 -2.83
C SER A 26 -7.87 11.45 -2.15
N LEU A 27 -7.53 10.27 -1.60
CA LEU A 27 -8.49 9.34 -0.98
C LEU A 27 -8.76 9.66 0.49
N SER A 28 -9.65 8.86 1.11
CA SER A 28 -10.04 8.93 2.53
C SER A 28 -8.86 8.81 3.50
N GLU A 29 -9.13 8.92 4.80
CA GLU A 29 -8.10 8.78 5.83
C GLU A 29 -7.57 7.35 5.96
N LEU A 30 -6.30 7.21 6.33
CA LEU A 30 -5.67 5.92 6.62
C LEU A 30 -6.16 5.37 7.96
N THR A 31 -6.36 4.06 8.03
CA THR A 31 -6.62 3.40 9.31
C THR A 31 -5.32 3.26 10.09
N SER A 32 -5.29 3.77 11.33
CA SER A 32 -4.13 3.60 12.21
C SER A 32 -3.83 2.12 12.48
N THR A 33 -2.55 1.78 12.63
CA THR A 33 -2.08 0.42 12.88
C THR A 33 -0.90 0.41 13.85
N CYS A 34 -0.80 -0.66 14.65
CA CYS A 34 0.35 -0.90 15.54
C CYS A 34 1.41 -1.81 14.87
N MET A 35 1.26 -2.11 13.59
CA MET A 35 2.18 -2.95 12.82
C MET A 35 3.59 -2.33 12.75
N THR A 36 4.60 -3.19 12.64
CA THR A 36 5.96 -2.83 12.25
C THR A 36 6.37 -3.76 11.11
N LEU A 37 7.18 -3.25 10.18
CA LEU A 37 7.67 -3.99 9.03
C LEU A 37 9.16 -4.17 9.14
N GLU A 38 9.65 -5.39 9.03
CA GLU A 38 11.06 -5.69 8.88
C GLU A 38 11.38 -5.83 7.39
N LEU A 39 12.29 -4.98 6.91
CA LEU A 39 12.73 -4.95 5.53
C LEU A 39 13.90 -5.93 5.32
N THR A 40 14.22 -6.21 4.06
CA THR A 40 15.29 -7.15 3.69
C THR A 40 16.69 -6.67 4.08
N ASP A 41 16.88 -5.37 4.31
CA ASP A 41 18.09 -4.77 4.89
C ASP A 41 18.09 -4.77 6.43
N ARG A 42 17.10 -5.41 7.05
CA ARG A 42 16.86 -5.49 8.50
C ARG A 42 16.48 -4.16 9.14
N LEU A 43 16.15 -3.14 8.35
CA LEU A 43 15.54 -1.93 8.89
C LEU A 43 14.09 -2.22 9.31
N VAL A 44 13.67 -1.57 10.38
CA VAL A 44 12.29 -1.65 10.87
C VAL A 44 11.58 -0.35 10.51
N SER A 45 10.54 -0.43 9.68
CA SER A 45 9.69 0.69 9.33
C SER A 45 8.35 0.61 10.08
N LYS A 46 7.84 1.78 10.48
CA LYS A 46 6.48 1.91 11.01
C LYS A 46 5.59 2.46 9.90
N PRO A 47 4.56 1.72 9.47
CA PRO A 47 3.58 2.22 8.53
C PRO A 47 2.90 3.49 9.05
N ILE A 48 2.55 4.38 8.13
CA ILE A 48 1.70 5.55 8.41
C ILE A 48 0.28 5.08 8.74
N GLY A 49 -0.18 4.04 8.06
CA GLY A 49 -1.47 3.42 8.29
C GLY A 49 -1.80 2.36 7.24
N ILE A 50 -3.06 1.92 7.23
CA ILE A 50 -3.60 0.96 6.28
C ILE A 50 -4.70 1.66 5.47
N ALA A 51 -4.51 1.67 4.15
CA ALA A 51 -5.55 2.03 3.20
C ALA A 51 -6.43 0.79 2.97
N LYS A 52 -7.67 0.84 3.44
CA LYS A 52 -8.59 -0.31 3.40
C LYS A 52 -9.54 -0.24 2.21
N ASP A 53 -9.88 -1.41 1.67
CA ASP A 53 -10.91 -1.60 0.63
C ASP A 53 -10.69 -0.72 -0.62
N ILE A 54 -9.42 -0.53 -1.01
CA ILE A 54 -9.09 0.26 -2.20
C ILE A 54 -9.44 -0.55 -3.45
N SER A 55 -10.28 0.04 -4.30
CA SER A 55 -10.63 -0.57 -5.59
C SER A 55 -9.48 -0.40 -6.58
N VAL A 56 -8.80 -1.50 -6.89
CA VAL A 56 -7.68 -1.54 -7.82
C VAL A 56 -8.12 -2.16 -9.13
N LYS A 57 -7.84 -1.47 -10.23
CA LYS A 57 -8.12 -1.95 -11.58
C LYS A 57 -6.88 -2.62 -12.17
N VAL A 58 -6.99 -3.91 -12.53
CA VAL A 58 -5.95 -4.66 -13.24
C VAL A 58 -6.52 -5.13 -14.57
N GLY A 59 -6.08 -4.49 -15.66
CA GLY A 59 -6.66 -4.68 -16.98
C GLY A 59 -8.14 -4.27 -16.99
N VAL A 60 -9.04 -5.25 -17.11
CA VAL A 60 -10.51 -5.03 -17.10
C VAL A 60 -11.17 -5.35 -15.76
N PHE A 61 -10.43 -5.94 -14.82
CA PHE A 61 -10.96 -6.41 -13.54
C PHE A 61 -10.76 -5.36 -12.44
N HIS A 62 -11.65 -5.38 -11.46
CA HIS A 62 -11.55 -4.56 -10.26
C HIS A 62 -11.52 -5.48 -9.04
N PHE A 63 -10.58 -5.22 -8.13
CA PHE A 63 -10.42 -5.97 -6.90
C PHE A 63 -10.36 -5.00 -5.72
N PRO A 64 -11.07 -5.26 -4.62
CA PRO A 64 -10.78 -4.60 -3.36
C PRO A 64 -9.44 -5.12 -2.83
N ALA A 65 -8.58 -4.23 -2.38
CA ALA A 65 -7.31 -4.58 -1.75
C ALA A 65 -6.97 -3.60 -0.63
N ASP A 66 -6.38 -4.15 0.43
CA ASP A 66 -5.78 -3.36 1.49
C ASP A 66 -4.30 -3.12 1.20
N PHE A 67 -3.83 -1.91 1.50
CA PHE A 67 -2.43 -1.52 1.36
C PHE A 67 -1.89 -0.99 2.67
N VAL A 68 -0.71 -1.46 3.06
CA VAL A 68 0.06 -0.86 4.15
C VAL A 68 0.82 0.33 3.55
N VAL A 69 0.54 1.53 4.06
CA VAL A 69 1.15 2.76 3.57
C VAL A 69 2.41 3.07 4.37
N VAL A 70 3.52 3.25 3.66
CA VAL A 70 4.84 3.48 4.24
C VAL A 70 5.48 4.73 3.64
N ASP A 71 6.23 5.44 4.46
CA ASP A 71 7.09 6.53 4.03
C ASP A 71 8.54 6.00 3.99
N PHE A 72 9.18 6.10 2.83
CA PHE A 72 10.52 5.56 2.57
C PHE A 72 11.58 6.66 2.65
#